data_AF-A0A7G3A0I9-F1
#
_entry.id   AF-A0A7G3A0I9-F1
#
_cell.length_a   1.000
_cell.length_b   1.000
_cell.length_c   1.000
_cell.angle_alpha   90.00
_cell.angle_beta   90.00
_cell.angle_gamma   90.00
#
_symmetry.space_group_name_H-M   'P 1'
#
loop_
_entity.id
_entity.type
_entity.pdbx_description
1 polymer ?
#
loop_
_entity_poly.entity_id
_entity_poly.type
_entity_poly.pdbx_seq_one_letter_code
_entity_poly.pdbx_strand_id
1 'polypeptide(L)'
;MKRISILMGACAALAACGMSNSAGAKPAAICTAMLGGDAEVEADLAEKGKTVADYCACYATAFVQQSTDDRAAILKVTQVLADARKEQDLSLKAAGNLIDNAEGGTALGVSEAEFQTAGEYVETIREQLIVDDGLCAGAS
;
A
#
# COMPACT_ATOMS: atom_id res chain seq x y z
N MET A 1 -16.28 -39.60 -39.30
CA MET A 1 -15.63 -38.30 -39.04
C MET A 1 -15.93 -37.87 -37.61
N LYS A 2 -15.02 -38.18 -36.67
CA LYS A 2 -15.10 -37.83 -35.25
C LYS A 2 -14.56 -36.40 -35.07
N ARG A 3 -15.38 -35.47 -34.58
CA ARG A 3 -14.91 -34.15 -34.12
C ARG A 3 -14.74 -34.24 -32.60
N ILE A 4 -13.49 -34.42 -32.18
CA ILE A 4 -13.07 -34.35 -30.79
C ILE A 4 -12.80 -32.87 -30.52
N SER A 5 -13.75 -32.18 -29.90
CA SER A 5 -13.50 -30.85 -29.33
C SER A 5 -12.83 -31.05 -27.98
N ILE A 6 -11.52 -30.88 -27.95
CA ILE A 6 -10.71 -30.81 -26.74
C ILE A 6 -11.01 -29.46 -26.09
N LEU A 7 -11.93 -29.45 -25.12
CA LEU A 7 -12.05 -28.39 -24.11
C LEU A 7 -10.87 -28.55 -23.15
N MET A 8 -9.70 -28.07 -23.58
CA MET A 8 -8.58 -27.75 -22.71
C MET A 8 -8.72 -26.28 -22.34
N GLY A 9 -8.90 -26.01 -21.06
CA GLY A 9 -8.93 -24.67 -20.50
C GLY A 9 -9.09 -24.77 -18.99
N ALA A 10 -8.00 -25.15 -18.34
CA ALA A 10 -7.92 -25.52 -16.93
C ALA A 10 -8.43 -24.41 -15.99
N CYS A 11 -9.49 -24.71 -15.24
CA CYS A 11 -9.79 -24.08 -13.95
C CYS A 11 -8.95 -24.76 -12.86
N ALA A 12 -7.64 -24.54 -12.89
CA ALA A 12 -6.72 -25.02 -11.85
C ALA A 12 -5.48 -24.11 -11.78
N ALA A 13 -5.67 -22.91 -11.22
CA ALA A 13 -4.59 -22.08 -10.66
C ALA A 13 -5.16 -21.07 -9.64
N LEU A 14 -5.95 -21.53 -8.66
CA LEU A 14 -6.08 -20.81 -7.38
C LEU A 14 -4.87 -21.18 -6.50
N ALA A 15 -3.70 -20.66 -6.85
CA ALA A 15 -2.51 -20.62 -6.01
C ALA A 15 -1.40 -19.87 -6.78
N ALA A 16 -1.47 -18.53 -6.81
CA ALA A 16 -0.32 -17.62 -7.04
C ALA A 16 -0.69 -16.14 -7.30
N CYS A 17 -1.95 -15.70 -7.15
CA CYS A 17 -2.29 -14.27 -7.19
C CYS A 17 -1.97 -13.51 -5.89
N GLY A 18 -0.97 -13.92 -5.11
CA GLY A 18 -0.74 -13.43 -3.74
C GLY A 18 0.71 -13.07 -3.39
N MET A 19 1.62 -13.06 -4.36
CA MET A 19 2.93 -12.42 -4.20
C MET A 19 3.25 -11.69 -5.50
N SER A 20 2.64 -10.52 -5.68
CA SER A 20 3.12 -9.58 -6.68
C SER A 20 4.58 -9.25 -6.33
N ASN A 21 5.50 -9.77 -7.14
CA ASN A 21 6.92 -9.46 -7.09
C ASN A 21 7.14 -7.96 -6.83
N SER A 22 7.55 -7.62 -5.61
CA SER A 22 7.93 -6.27 -5.17
C SER A 22 9.19 -5.73 -5.88
N ALA A 23 9.79 -6.52 -6.77
CA ALA A 23 10.99 -6.17 -7.54
C ALA A 23 10.75 -5.14 -8.69
N GLY A 24 9.53 -4.62 -8.86
CA GLY A 24 9.22 -3.60 -9.87
C GLY A 24 8.01 -2.71 -9.58
N ALA A 25 7.41 -2.84 -8.39
CA ALA A 25 6.23 -2.07 -8.04
C ALA A 25 6.64 -0.62 -7.73
N LYS A 26 6.02 0.34 -8.43
CA LYS A 26 6.29 1.77 -8.24
C LYS A 26 5.71 2.19 -6.87
N PRO A 27 6.50 2.78 -5.96
CA PRO A 27 6.03 3.19 -4.63
C PRO A 27 4.74 4.01 -4.65
N ALA A 28 4.62 4.94 -5.62
CA ALA A 28 3.39 5.72 -5.82
C ALA A 28 2.16 4.85 -6.11
N ALA A 29 2.31 3.79 -6.91
CA ALA A 29 1.19 2.93 -7.29
C ALA A 29 0.70 2.08 -6.10
N ILE A 30 1.63 1.57 -5.28
CA ILE A 30 1.27 0.85 -4.05
C ILE A 30 0.59 1.81 -3.07
N CYS A 31 1.10 3.04 -2.92
CA CYS A 31 0.44 4.06 -2.12
C CYS A 31 -0.99 4.35 -2.62
N THR A 32 -1.20 4.52 -3.93
CA THR A 32 -2.54 4.76 -4.47
C THR A 32 -3.46 3.58 -4.23
N ALA A 33 -2.99 2.35 -4.36
CA ALA A 33 -3.76 1.16 -4.03
C ALA A 33 -4.10 1.07 -2.53
N MET A 34 -3.19 1.53 -1.67
CA MET A 34 -3.40 1.57 -0.22
C MET A 34 -4.37 2.66 0.19
N LEU A 35 -4.41 3.82 -0.46
CA LEU A 35 -5.18 5.00 0.00
C LEU A 35 -6.48 5.24 -0.77
N GLY A 36 -6.47 5.00 -2.08
CA GLY A 36 -7.55 5.38 -2.98
C GLY A 36 -8.90 4.74 -2.60
N GLY A 37 -9.97 5.52 -2.70
CA GLY A 37 -11.32 5.08 -2.35
C GLY A 37 -11.58 5.00 -0.85
N ASP A 38 -10.65 5.44 0.00
CA ASP A 38 -10.95 5.68 1.41
C ASP A 38 -11.58 7.06 1.60
N ALA A 39 -12.85 7.09 1.99
CA ALA A 39 -13.56 8.35 2.16
C ALA A 39 -12.99 9.21 3.30
N GLU A 40 -12.46 8.59 4.37
CA GLU A 40 -11.88 9.33 5.49
C GLU A 40 -10.55 9.98 5.06
N VAL A 41 -9.68 9.23 4.38
CA VAL A 41 -8.41 9.77 3.87
C VAL A 41 -8.63 10.84 2.81
N GLU A 42 -9.55 10.62 1.86
CA GLU A 42 -9.83 11.59 0.80
C GLU A 42 -10.42 12.89 1.35
N ALA A 43 -11.29 12.81 2.37
CA ALA A 43 -11.80 13.98 3.07
C ALA A 43 -10.68 14.73 3.81
N ASP A 44 -9.85 14.02 4.58
CA ASP A 44 -8.73 14.61 5.33
C ASP A 44 -7.73 15.34 4.41
N LEU A 45 -7.43 14.76 3.25
CA LEU A 45 -6.55 15.39 2.25
C LEU A 45 -7.22 16.60 1.60
N ALA A 46 -8.50 16.50 1.24
CA ALA A 46 -9.24 17.59 0.63
C ALA A 46 -9.38 18.80 1.56
N GLU A 47 -9.54 18.60 2.88
CA GLU A 47 -9.54 19.67 3.88
C GLU A 47 -8.23 20.47 3.88
N LYS A 48 -7.12 19.86 3.46
CA LYS A 48 -5.81 20.50 3.31
C LYS A 48 -5.52 20.98 1.88
N GLY A 49 -6.49 20.85 0.98
CA GLY A 49 -6.33 21.20 -0.44
C GLY A 49 -5.39 20.26 -1.20
N LYS A 50 -5.22 19.03 -0.72
CA LYS A 50 -4.37 17.98 -1.32
C LYS A 50 -5.23 16.82 -1.82
N THR A 51 -4.64 15.98 -2.66
CA THR A 51 -5.27 14.76 -3.18
C THR A 51 -4.46 13.53 -2.82
N VAL A 52 -5.05 12.34 -2.98
CA VAL A 52 -4.31 11.07 -2.87
C VAL A 52 -3.14 11.01 -3.86
N ALA A 53 -3.29 11.63 -5.04
CA ALA A 53 -2.21 11.70 -6.01
C ALA A 53 -1.04 12.53 -5.49
N ASP A 54 -1.30 13.71 -4.90
CA ASP A 54 -0.25 14.56 -4.32
C ASP A 54 0.48 13.85 -3.17
N TYR A 55 -0.29 13.19 -2.29
CA TYR A 55 0.27 12.40 -1.21
C TYR A 55 1.16 11.28 -1.74
N CYS A 56 0.69 10.50 -2.72
CA CYS A 56 1.45 9.37 -3.24
C CYS A 56 2.64 9.78 -4.11
N ALA A 57 2.60 10.97 -4.71
CA ALA A 57 3.75 11.56 -5.35
C ALA A 57 4.83 11.95 -4.32
N CYS A 58 4.44 12.60 -3.22
CA CYS A 58 5.38 12.89 -2.14
C CYS A 58 5.94 11.62 -1.49
N TYR A 59 5.08 10.64 -1.22
CA TYR A 59 5.47 9.32 -0.75
C TYR A 59 6.54 8.71 -1.65
N ALA A 60 6.45 8.79 -2.98
CA ALA A 60 7.47 8.23 -3.85
C ALA A 60 8.80 9.02 -3.81
N THR A 61 8.74 10.35 -3.67
CA THR A 61 9.91 11.23 -3.58
C THR A 61 10.69 11.04 -2.27
N ALA A 62 10.00 10.92 -1.14
CA ALA A 62 10.65 10.64 0.14
C ALA A 62 11.15 9.18 0.23
N PHE A 63 10.53 8.25 -0.51
CA PHE A 63 10.85 6.83 -0.45
C PHE A 63 12.27 6.55 -0.93
N VAL A 64 12.74 7.31 -1.93
CA VAL A 64 14.10 7.16 -2.46
C VAL A 64 15.20 7.67 -1.52
N GLN A 65 14.86 8.21 -0.35
CA GLN A 65 15.81 8.63 0.69
C GLN A 65 15.91 7.62 1.85
N GLN A 66 14.96 6.69 1.94
CA GLN A 66 14.95 5.65 2.97
C GLN A 66 16.09 4.64 2.77
N SER A 67 16.50 3.96 3.84
CA SER A 67 17.47 2.86 3.75
C SER A 67 16.87 1.68 2.96
N THR A 68 17.71 0.74 2.50
CA THR A 68 17.21 -0.45 1.77
C THR A 68 16.24 -1.28 2.61
N ASP A 69 16.54 -1.43 3.91
CA ASP A 69 15.72 -2.23 4.82
C ASP A 69 14.40 -1.52 5.12
N ASP A 70 14.43 -0.21 5.36
CA ASP A 70 13.21 0.58 5.59
C ASP A 70 12.32 0.57 4.35
N ARG A 71 12.90 0.69 3.15
CA ARG A 71 12.14 0.57 1.89
C ARG A 71 11.43 -0.75 1.77
N ALA A 72 12.09 -1.85 2.15
CA ALA A 72 11.50 -3.18 2.09
C ALA A 72 10.33 -3.30 3.08
N ALA A 73 10.51 -2.82 4.32
CA ALA A 73 9.46 -2.78 5.34
C ALA A 73 8.26 -1.93 4.90
N ILE A 74 8.52 -0.70 4.47
CA ILE A 74 7.52 0.26 3.99
C ILE A 74 6.69 -0.35 2.83
N LEU A 75 7.34 -0.89 1.80
CA LEU A 75 6.62 -1.50 0.66
C LEU A 75 5.79 -2.70 1.09
N LYS A 76 6.34 -3.55 1.95
CA LYS A 76 5.65 -4.75 2.44
C LYS A 76 4.38 -4.38 3.19
N VAL A 77 4.47 -3.49 4.19
CA VAL A 77 3.30 -3.10 5.00
C VAL A 77 2.26 -2.38 4.16
N THR A 78 2.68 -1.47 3.29
CA THR A 78 1.77 -0.71 2.40
C THR A 78 1.04 -1.65 1.43
N GLN A 79 1.72 -2.68 0.93
CA GLN A 79 1.11 -3.72 0.09
C GLN A 79 0.10 -4.56 0.89
N VAL A 80 0.46 -5.00 2.10
CA VAL A 80 -0.43 -5.77 2.98
C VAL A 80 -1.69 -4.96 3.34
N LEU A 81 -1.54 -3.67 3.62
CA LEU A 81 -2.69 -2.78 3.85
C LEU A 81 -3.59 -2.69 2.61
N ALA A 82 -3.01 -2.46 1.43
CA ALA A 82 -3.77 -2.40 0.18
C ALA A 82 -4.54 -3.71 -0.11
N ASP A 83 -3.88 -4.85 0.11
CA ASP A 83 -4.49 -6.16 -0.10
C ASP A 83 -5.59 -6.43 0.93
N ALA A 84 -5.35 -6.16 2.22
CA ALA A 84 -6.35 -6.33 3.28
C ALA A 84 -7.61 -5.47 3.02
N ARG A 85 -7.42 -4.21 2.62
CA ARG A 85 -8.52 -3.32 2.23
C ARG A 85 -9.33 -3.89 1.07
N LYS A 86 -8.65 -4.35 0.02
CA LYS A 86 -9.29 -4.87 -1.19
C LYS A 86 -10.00 -6.20 -0.98
N GLU A 87 -9.39 -7.11 -0.23
CA GLU A 87 -9.90 -8.47 -0.02
C GLU A 87 -11.05 -8.49 0.99
N GLN A 88 -11.03 -7.60 1.98
CA GLN A 88 -11.98 -7.60 3.10
C GLN A 88 -12.91 -6.37 3.11
N ASP A 89 -12.86 -5.52 2.08
CA ASP A 89 -13.63 -4.27 1.97
C ASP A 89 -13.46 -3.37 3.20
N LEU A 90 -12.22 -3.24 3.66
CA LEU A 90 -11.87 -2.48 4.87
C LEU A 90 -11.46 -1.05 4.53
N SER A 91 -11.77 -0.12 5.45
CA SER A 91 -11.09 1.18 5.47
C SER A 91 -9.62 0.99 5.83
N LEU A 92 -8.79 1.98 5.51
CA LEU A 92 -7.38 1.99 5.87
C LEU A 92 -7.18 1.83 7.37
N LYS A 93 -8.00 2.51 8.17
CA LYS A 93 -7.98 2.41 9.62
C LYS A 93 -8.28 0.99 10.11
N ALA A 94 -9.29 0.34 9.54
CA ALA A 94 -9.64 -1.03 9.91
C ALA A 94 -8.56 -2.03 9.50
N ALA A 95 -7.95 -1.86 8.31
CA ALA A 95 -6.81 -2.66 7.87
C ALA A 95 -5.57 -2.45 8.76
N GLY A 96 -5.29 -1.21 9.16
CA GLY A 96 -4.22 -0.89 10.11
C GLY A 96 -4.42 -1.55 11.47
N ASN A 97 -5.62 -1.44 12.04
CA ASN A 97 -5.97 -2.11 13.30
C ASN A 97 -5.82 -3.64 13.19
N LEU A 98 -6.11 -4.24 12.04
CA LEU A 98 -5.95 -5.67 11.84
C LEU A 98 -4.48 -6.09 11.91
N ILE A 99 -3.56 -5.28 11.34
CA ILE A 99 -2.11 -5.55 11.41
C ILE A 99 -1.56 -5.27 12.81
N ASP A 100 -2.01 -4.18 13.45
CA ASP A 100 -1.58 -3.77 14.80
C ASP A 100 -1.93 -4.81 15.88
N ASN A 101 -2.98 -5.60 15.66
CA ASN A 101 -3.21 -6.79 16.46
C ASN A 101 -2.09 -7.81 16.25
N ALA A 102 -1.39 -8.19 17.32
CA ALA A 102 -0.24 -9.11 17.25
C ALA A 102 -0.51 -10.41 16.47
N GLU A 103 -1.71 -10.98 16.58
CA GLU A 103 -2.12 -12.16 15.81
C GLU A 103 -2.31 -11.84 14.32
N GLY A 104 -2.92 -10.70 13.98
CA GLY A 104 -3.18 -10.28 12.60
C GLY A 104 -1.92 -9.84 11.87
N GLY A 105 -1.02 -9.10 12.52
CA GLY A 105 0.30 -8.78 11.99
C GLY A 105 1.11 -10.04 11.69
N THR A 106 1.19 -10.98 12.64
CA THR A 106 1.89 -12.26 12.44
C THR A 106 1.25 -13.09 11.32
N ALA A 107 -0.08 -13.17 11.27
CA ALA A 107 -0.81 -13.92 10.23
C ALA A 107 -0.57 -13.35 8.82
N LEU A 108 -0.35 -12.04 8.72
CA LEU A 108 -0.02 -11.34 7.48
C LEU A 108 1.49 -11.26 7.21
N GLY A 109 2.30 -11.87 8.07
CA GLY A 109 3.75 -11.89 7.96
C GLY A 109 4.41 -10.53 8.19
N VAL A 110 3.74 -9.58 8.84
CA VAL A 110 4.26 -8.26 9.21
C VAL A 110 4.71 -8.29 10.66
N SER A 111 5.96 -7.92 10.91
CA SER A 111 6.46 -7.70 12.27
C SER A 111 6.05 -6.34 12.81
N GLU A 112 6.00 -6.20 14.14
CA GLU A 112 5.74 -4.93 14.82
C GLU A 112 6.72 -3.84 14.38
N ALA A 113 8.01 -4.17 14.27
CA ALA A 113 9.03 -3.24 13.80
C ALA A 113 8.77 -2.75 12.36
N GLU A 114 8.42 -3.65 11.44
CA GLU A 114 8.08 -3.26 10.06
C GLU A 114 6.83 -2.36 10.03
N PHE A 115 5.81 -2.68 10.84
CA PHE A 115 4.60 -1.88 10.94
C PHE A 115 4.88 -0.48 11.50
N GLN A 116 5.70 -0.39 12.56
CA GLN A 116 6.13 0.88 13.13
C GLN A 116 6.93 1.71 12.12
N THR A 117 7.91 1.12 11.43
CA THR A 117 8.70 1.81 10.39
C THR A 117 7.80 2.37 9.29
N ALA A 118 6.83 1.58 8.81
CA ALA A 118 5.88 2.04 7.80
C ALA A 118 4.95 3.15 8.33
N GLY A 119 4.51 3.05 9.58
CA GLY A 119 3.69 4.03 10.29
C GLY A 119 4.39 5.39 10.43
N GLU A 120 5.61 5.38 10.95
CA GLU A 120 6.45 6.58 11.08
C GLU A 120 6.70 7.24 9.73
N TYR A 121 6.89 6.42 8.69
CA TYR A 121 7.07 6.91 7.34
C TYR A 121 5.81 7.62 6.80
N VAL A 122 4.62 7.04 6.91
CA VAL A 122 3.38 7.68 6.42
C VAL A 122 3.03 8.95 7.20
N GLU A 123 3.25 8.98 8.51
CA GLU A 123 3.08 10.20 9.31
C GLU A 123 4.06 11.30 8.87
N THR A 124 5.31 10.94 8.57
CA THR A 124 6.29 11.88 8.02
C THR A 124 5.81 12.47 6.68
N ILE A 125 5.26 11.65 5.77
CA ILE A 125 4.69 12.16 4.51
C ILE A 125 3.54 13.12 4.77
N ARG A 126 2.66 12.78 5.72
CA ARG A 126 1.54 13.63 6.09
C ARG A 126 2.00 15.00 6.60
N GLU A 127 3.00 15.02 7.48
CA GLU A 127 3.57 16.27 8.01
C GLU A 127 4.22 17.10 6.91
N GLN A 128 5.05 16.48 6.07
CA GLN A 128 5.73 17.14 4.94
C GLN A 128 4.75 17.69 3.91
N LEU A 129 3.66 16.98 3.63
CA LEU A 129 2.66 17.43 2.66
C LEU A 129 1.79 18.59 3.18
N ILE A 130 1.58 18.67 4.50
CA ILE A 130 0.64 19.63 5.11
C ILE A 130 1.35 20.89 5.63
N VAL A 131 2.56 20.76 6.18
CA VAL A 131 3.21 21.85 6.95
C VAL A 131 4.27 22.57 6.15
N ASP A 132 5.13 21.82 5.46
CA ASP A 132 6.31 22.37 4.78
C ASP A 132 6.50 21.55 3.52
N ASP A 133 5.87 21.99 2.42
CA ASP A 133 5.85 21.26 1.15
C ASP A 133 7.26 20.81 0.71
N GLY A 134 8.36 21.39 1.22
CA GLY A 134 9.66 20.72 1.42
C GLY A 134 10.01 19.55 0.50
N LEU A 135 10.04 18.32 1.07
CA LEU A 135 10.33 17.08 0.32
C LEU A 135 9.27 16.73 -0.73
N CYS A 136 8.05 17.26 -0.58
CA CYS A 136 6.92 17.08 -1.47
C CYS A 136 6.85 18.13 -2.61
N ALA A 137 7.67 19.19 -2.57
CA ALA A 137 7.52 20.36 -3.45
C ALA A 137 7.95 20.06 -4.90
N GLY A 138 8.75 19.01 -5.10
CA GLY A 138 9.11 18.48 -6.40
C GLY A 138 8.19 17.36 -6.91
N ALA A 139 7.09 17.07 -6.21
CA ALA A 139 6.19 15.96 -6.52
C ALA A 139 5.09 16.31 -7.54
N SER A 140 5.07 17.55 -8.06
CA SER A 140 4.10 18.07 -9.03
C SER A 140 4.43 17.78 -10.49
#